data_AF-A0A1I1SSV6-F1
#
_entry.id   AF-A0A1I1SSV6-F1
#
_cell.length_a   1.000
_cell.length_b   1.000
_cell.length_c   1.000
_cell.angle_alpha   90.00
_cell.angle_beta   90.00
_cell.angle_gamma   90.00
#
_symmetry.space_group_name_H-M   'P 1'
#
loop_
_entity.id
_entity.type
_entity.pdbx_description
1 polymer ?
#
loop_
_entity_poly.entity_id
_entity_poly.type
_entity_poly.pdbx_seq_one_letter_code
_entity_poly.pdbx_strand_id
1 'polypeptide(L)'
;MPDGRNLLSGKRKYLCGFILLSFISVICAAFNMTGSDDFDIARREVLLRRIGHELLLQLGDNTSRVLPVKRIAENEYQIGFENDLTFQPGSLVNTTRRLLAKDPFACDYVVNVLNCSNSSVVYGYAISKNTKDDIVACIGREQPRACYMINVKFKPTGINTAKNRYLLGSLPFLAFVGFIFWRSVKPQRALPNDQGTRTFTFGSVLFDAEKRQLIINEKTIDLTGTETRLLLIFALSPNETIERSRLQKEIWEDEGVIVGRSLDMFISKLRKKLESDPNSKIVVIRGKGYKLEISS
;
A
#
# COMPACT_ATOMS: atom_id res chain seq x y z
N MET A 1 50.97 -12.85 -26.17
CA MET A 1 50.08 -11.94 -26.95
C MET A 1 49.41 -12.81 -28.00
N PRO A 2 48.06 -12.94 -28.01
CA PRO A 2 47.20 -11.89 -28.58
C PRO A 2 45.93 -11.54 -27.76
N ASP A 3 45.55 -10.28 -27.94
CA ASP A 3 44.24 -9.62 -28.05
C ASP A 3 43.00 -10.04 -27.23
N GLY A 4 42.62 -9.17 -26.28
CA GLY A 4 41.47 -9.31 -25.37
C GLY A 4 40.36 -8.26 -25.55
N ARG A 5 40.21 -7.65 -26.74
CA ARG A 5 39.31 -6.49 -26.90
C ARG A 5 37.85 -6.75 -27.33
N ASN A 6 37.43 -7.97 -27.63
CA ASN A 6 36.08 -8.20 -28.20
C ASN A 6 35.00 -8.74 -27.25
N LEU A 7 35.29 -9.02 -25.97
CA LEU A 7 34.31 -9.65 -25.06
C LEU A 7 33.34 -8.69 -24.35
N LEU A 8 33.61 -7.38 -24.40
CA LEU A 8 32.80 -6.34 -23.75
C LEU A 8 31.64 -5.82 -24.63
N SER A 9 31.69 -6.04 -25.94
CA SER A 9 30.70 -5.53 -26.91
C SER A 9 29.37 -6.30 -26.88
N GLY A 10 29.41 -7.63 -26.69
CA GLY A 10 28.22 -8.47 -26.65
C GLY A 10 27.37 -8.26 -25.40
N LYS A 11 28.00 -8.22 -24.21
CA LYS A 11 27.29 -8.04 -22.92
C LYS A 11 26.57 -6.69 -22.81
N ARG A 12 27.13 -5.64 -23.41
CA ARG A 12 26.55 -4.28 -23.39
C ARG A 12 25.28 -4.17 -24.26
N LYS A 13 25.21 -4.93 -25.36
CA LYS A 13 24.01 -5.00 -26.23
C LYS A 13 22.82 -5.68 -25.54
N TYR A 14 23.05 -6.78 -24.82
CA TYR A 14 21.99 -7.47 -24.07
C TYR A 14 21.48 -6.65 -22.87
N LEU A 15 22.39 -5.94 -22.18
CA LEU A 15 22.01 -5.05 -21.07
C LEU A 15 21.14 -3.88 -21.56
N CYS A 16 21.51 -3.23 -22.66
CA CYS A 16 20.68 -2.18 -23.28
C CYS A 16 19.32 -2.70 -23.74
N GLY A 17 19.25 -3.90 -24.32
CA GLY A 17 17.98 -4.51 -24.76
C GLY A 17 17.01 -4.76 -23.61
N PHE A 18 17.49 -5.24 -22.46
CA PHE A 18 16.66 -5.47 -21.28
C PHE A 18 16.19 -4.18 -20.61
N ILE A 19 17.06 -3.16 -20.55
CA ILE A 19 16.69 -1.84 -20.05
C ILE A 19 15.56 -1.26 -20.91
N LEU A 20 15.69 -1.34 -22.25
CA LEU A 20 14.67 -0.88 -23.18
C LEU A 20 13.33 -1.62 -22.97
N LEU A 21 13.37 -2.95 -22.80
CA LEU A 21 12.18 -3.76 -22.58
C LEU A 21 11.49 -3.44 -21.24
N SER A 22 12.27 -3.18 -20.20
CA SER A 22 11.76 -2.75 -18.89
C SER A 22 11.09 -1.37 -18.96
N PHE A 23 11.68 -0.43 -19.69
CA PHE A 23 11.06 0.89 -19.92
C PHE A 23 9.76 0.76 -20.69
N ILE A 24 9.72 -0.06 -21.75
CA ILE A 24 8.49 -0.34 -22.50
C ILE A 24 7.41 -0.95 -21.60
N SER A 25 7.77 -1.89 -20.71
CA SER A 25 6.83 -2.49 -19.75
C SER A 25 6.26 -1.50 -18.75
N VAL A 26 7.09 -0.57 -18.22
CA VAL A 26 6.63 0.47 -17.28
C VAL A 26 5.71 1.45 -17.98
N ILE A 27 6.05 1.85 -19.21
CA ILE A 27 5.24 2.73 -20.04
C ILE A 27 3.90 2.06 -20.36
N CYS A 28 3.88 0.79 -20.78
CA CYS A 28 2.65 0.03 -21.02
C CYS A 28 1.80 -0.14 -19.75
N ALA A 29 2.39 -0.36 -18.58
CA ALA A 29 1.65 -0.45 -17.32
C ALA A 29 1.02 0.89 -16.91
N ALA A 30 1.74 2.01 -17.13
CA ALA A 30 1.22 3.36 -16.89
C ALA A 30 0.05 3.69 -17.81
N PHE A 31 0.13 3.35 -19.11
CA PHE A 31 -0.97 3.54 -20.05
C PHE A 31 -2.20 2.66 -19.75
N ASN A 32 -2.03 1.49 -19.12
CA ASN A 32 -3.15 0.64 -18.69
C ASN A 32 -3.86 1.12 -17.42
N MET A 33 -3.25 2.00 -16.61
CA MET A 33 -3.88 2.53 -15.39
C MET A 33 -4.78 3.73 -15.65
N THR A 34 -4.52 4.52 -16.69
CA THR A 34 -5.34 5.70 -17.00
C THR A 34 -6.63 5.35 -17.74
N GLY A 35 -6.67 4.23 -18.47
CA GLY A 35 -7.83 3.85 -19.27
C GLY A 35 -9.03 3.28 -18.49
N SER A 36 -8.81 2.64 -17.33
CA SER A 36 -9.91 2.09 -16.52
C SER A 36 -10.72 3.20 -15.84
N ASP A 37 -10.02 4.19 -15.29
CA ASP A 37 -10.62 5.18 -14.42
C ASP A 37 -11.54 6.12 -15.23
N ASP A 38 -11.17 6.47 -16.47
CA ASP A 38 -11.98 7.32 -17.35
C ASP A 38 -13.30 6.64 -17.77
N PHE A 39 -13.24 5.34 -18.12
CA PHE A 39 -14.44 4.57 -18.45
C PHE A 39 -15.39 4.43 -17.26
N ASP A 40 -14.87 4.14 -16.07
CA ASP A 40 -15.68 4.01 -14.86
C ASP A 40 -16.33 5.34 -14.45
N ILE A 41 -15.62 6.47 -14.62
CA ILE A 41 -16.16 7.82 -14.43
C ILE A 41 -17.31 8.09 -15.41
N ALA A 42 -17.11 7.85 -16.71
CA ALA A 42 -18.14 8.05 -17.73
C ALA A 42 -19.37 7.15 -17.48
N ARG A 43 -19.15 5.88 -17.11
CA ARG A 43 -20.23 4.95 -16.75
C ARG A 43 -21.03 5.45 -15.55
N ARG A 44 -20.37 6.03 -14.54
CA ARG A 44 -21.03 6.61 -13.36
C ARG A 44 -21.89 7.82 -13.73
N GLU A 45 -21.41 8.71 -14.59
CA GLU A 45 -22.21 9.86 -15.06
C GLU A 45 -23.48 9.41 -15.77
N VAL A 46 -23.42 8.35 -16.59
CA VAL A 46 -24.60 7.76 -17.24
C VAL A 46 -25.58 7.18 -16.22
N LEU A 47 -25.09 6.49 -15.18
CA LEU A 47 -25.94 5.97 -14.10
C LEU A 47 -26.63 7.09 -13.31
N LEU A 48 -25.91 8.17 -13.00
CA LEU A 48 -26.46 9.35 -12.33
C LEU A 48 -27.53 10.04 -13.18
N ARG A 49 -27.28 10.19 -14.48
CA ARG A 49 -28.30 10.73 -15.40
C ARG A 49 -29.55 9.83 -15.45
N ARG A 50 -29.37 8.51 -15.38
CA ARG A 50 -30.48 7.55 -15.33
C ARG A 50 -31.31 7.68 -14.05
N ILE A 51 -30.70 8.00 -12.91
CA ILE A 51 -31.45 8.30 -11.66
C ILE A 51 -32.40 9.47 -11.89
N GLY A 52 -31.90 10.58 -12.43
CA GLY A 52 -32.74 11.74 -12.74
C GLY A 52 -33.85 11.41 -13.73
N HIS A 53 -33.54 10.60 -14.75
CA HIS A 53 -34.53 10.20 -15.76
C HIS A 53 -35.65 9.36 -15.17
N GLU A 54 -35.32 8.35 -14.37
CA GLU A 54 -36.35 7.52 -13.73
C GLU A 54 -37.16 8.28 -12.68
N LEU A 55 -36.56 9.26 -12.01
CA LEU A 55 -37.28 10.15 -11.12
C LEU A 55 -38.34 10.95 -11.89
N LEU A 56 -37.99 11.55 -13.04
CA LEU A 56 -38.97 12.25 -13.89
C LEU A 56 -40.10 11.32 -14.35
N LEU A 57 -39.76 10.10 -14.80
CA LEU A 57 -40.76 9.12 -15.22
C LEU A 57 -41.72 8.72 -14.09
N GLN A 58 -41.24 8.58 -12.85
CA GLN A 58 -42.07 8.28 -11.69
C GLN A 58 -43.08 9.40 -11.38
N LEU A 59 -42.80 10.63 -11.83
CA LEU A 59 -43.67 11.79 -11.71
C LEU A 59 -44.61 11.95 -12.91
N GLY A 60 -44.55 11.04 -13.88
CA GLY A 60 -45.30 11.13 -15.14
C GLY A 60 -44.69 12.10 -16.15
N ASP A 61 -43.47 12.60 -15.91
CA ASP A 61 -42.77 13.50 -16.81
C ASP A 61 -41.86 12.71 -17.77
N ASN A 62 -42.26 12.66 -19.03
CA ASN A 62 -41.54 11.98 -20.10
C ASN A 62 -40.88 12.95 -21.11
N THR A 63 -41.04 14.26 -20.94
CA THR A 63 -40.56 15.28 -21.88
C THR A 63 -39.40 16.09 -21.32
N SER A 64 -39.41 16.41 -20.02
CA SER A 64 -38.38 17.22 -19.40
C SER A 64 -37.02 16.54 -19.47
N ARG A 65 -35.98 17.34 -19.70
CA ARG A 65 -34.61 16.83 -19.79
C ARG A 65 -33.95 16.80 -18.41
N VAL A 66 -33.20 15.73 -18.18
CA VAL A 66 -32.10 15.74 -17.21
C VAL A 66 -30.92 16.47 -17.85
N LEU A 67 -30.49 17.55 -17.21
CA LEU A 67 -29.35 18.36 -17.66
C LEU A 67 -28.04 17.55 -17.57
N PRO A 68 -26.97 17.96 -18.27
CA PRO A 68 -25.67 17.31 -18.16
C PRO A 68 -25.22 17.21 -16.69
N VAL A 69 -24.83 16.01 -16.26
CA VAL A 69 -24.31 15.77 -14.91
C VAL A 69 -22.99 16.53 -14.78
N LYS A 70 -22.86 17.32 -13.71
CA LYS A 70 -21.65 18.10 -13.44
C LYS A 70 -20.87 17.46 -12.31
N ARG A 71 -19.56 17.27 -12.49
CA ARG A 71 -18.66 16.91 -11.39
C ARG A 71 -18.23 18.17 -10.66
N ILE A 72 -18.70 18.35 -9.42
CA ILE A 72 -18.42 19.54 -8.60
C ILE A 72 -17.24 19.35 -7.65
N ALA A 73 -16.89 18.09 -7.35
CA ALA A 73 -15.66 17.72 -6.66
C ALA A 73 -15.20 16.31 -7.08
N GLU A 74 -14.05 15.85 -6.58
CA GLU A 74 -13.44 14.57 -6.98
C GLU A 74 -14.41 13.37 -6.93
N ASN A 75 -15.26 13.29 -5.91
CA ASN A 75 -16.25 12.22 -5.76
C ASN A 75 -17.67 12.77 -5.58
N GLU A 76 -17.94 13.97 -6.07
CA GLU A 76 -19.22 14.64 -5.89
C GLU A 76 -19.77 15.13 -7.23
N TYR A 77 -21.00 14.72 -7.52
CA TYR A 77 -21.67 14.95 -8.80
C TYR A 77 -23.01 15.62 -8.55
N GLN A 78 -23.43 16.45 -9.48
CA GLN A 78 -24.68 17.18 -9.45
C GLN A 78 -25.54 16.81 -10.64
N ILE A 79 -26.77 16.41 -10.37
CA ILE A 79 -27.83 16.16 -11.34
C ILE A 79 -28.77 17.37 -11.30
N GLY A 80 -28.99 17.99 -12.46
CA GLY A 80 -29.93 19.08 -12.64
C GLY A 80 -31.07 18.70 -13.58
N PHE A 81 -32.16 19.45 -13.50
CA PHE A 81 -33.36 19.24 -14.29
C PHE A 81 -33.71 20.53 -15.04
N GLU A 82 -34.32 20.38 -16.21
CA GLU A 82 -34.76 21.52 -17.04
C GLU A 82 -35.90 22.31 -16.40
N ASN A 83 -36.83 21.61 -15.76
CA ASN A 83 -38.05 22.18 -15.19
C ASN A 83 -38.17 21.87 -13.69
N ASP A 84 -38.94 22.69 -12.98
CA ASP A 84 -39.33 22.46 -11.60
C ASP A 84 -40.08 21.14 -11.44
N LEU A 85 -39.75 20.39 -10.39
CA LEU A 85 -40.31 19.08 -10.10
C LEU A 85 -40.73 18.94 -8.63
N THR A 86 -41.71 18.08 -8.38
CA THR A 86 -41.98 17.49 -7.05
C THR A 86 -41.17 16.20 -6.93
N PHE A 87 -40.93 15.69 -5.72
CA PHE A 87 -40.40 14.34 -5.58
C PHE A 87 -40.84 13.69 -4.28
N GLN A 88 -40.86 12.36 -4.30
CA GLN A 88 -41.03 11.56 -3.10
C GLN A 88 -39.67 11.01 -2.65
N PRO A 89 -39.24 11.31 -1.41
CA PRO A 89 -38.00 10.81 -0.83
C PRO A 89 -37.83 9.29 -0.96
N GLY A 90 -38.88 8.52 -0.72
CA GLY A 90 -38.84 7.05 -0.87
C GLY A 90 -38.51 6.60 -2.29
N SER A 91 -39.10 7.24 -3.29
CA SER A 91 -38.84 6.95 -4.70
C SER A 91 -37.40 7.27 -5.08
N LEU A 92 -36.87 8.41 -4.62
CA LEU A 92 -35.47 8.78 -4.84
C LEU A 92 -34.51 7.75 -4.21
N VAL A 93 -34.71 7.39 -2.95
CA VAL A 93 -33.87 6.41 -2.23
C VAL A 93 -33.90 5.04 -2.90
N ASN A 94 -35.07 4.57 -3.32
CA ASN A 94 -35.19 3.27 -3.99
C ASN A 94 -34.52 3.27 -5.36
N THR A 95 -34.71 4.33 -6.14
CA THR A 95 -34.09 4.50 -7.47
C THR A 95 -32.57 4.54 -7.36
N THR A 96 -32.00 5.31 -6.43
CA THR A 96 -30.55 5.39 -6.24
C THR A 96 -29.96 4.07 -5.76
N ARG A 97 -30.54 3.43 -4.73
CA ARG A 97 -30.07 2.11 -4.25
C ARG A 97 -30.02 1.08 -5.36
N ARG A 98 -31.09 0.98 -6.15
CA ARG A 98 -31.20 -0.01 -7.24
C ARG A 98 -30.23 0.26 -8.38
N LEU A 99 -30.03 1.51 -8.77
CA LEU A 99 -29.16 1.87 -9.88
C LEU A 99 -27.67 1.85 -9.49
N LEU A 100 -27.33 2.37 -8.32
CA LEU A 100 -25.96 2.44 -7.83
C LEU A 100 -25.43 1.10 -7.33
N ALA A 101 -26.29 0.14 -6.95
CA ALA A 101 -25.86 -1.24 -6.68
C ALA A 101 -25.16 -1.92 -7.87
N LYS A 102 -25.29 -1.37 -9.09
CA LYS A 102 -24.61 -1.85 -10.31
C LYS A 102 -23.21 -1.26 -10.51
N ASP A 103 -22.83 -0.26 -9.71
CA ASP A 103 -21.49 0.32 -9.68
C ASP A 103 -20.71 -0.30 -8.50
N PRO A 104 -19.67 -1.12 -8.76
CA PRO A 104 -18.88 -1.76 -7.71
C PRO A 104 -18.18 -0.75 -6.78
N PHE A 105 -18.05 0.50 -7.18
CA PHE A 105 -17.39 1.57 -6.43
C PHE A 105 -18.39 2.49 -5.70
N ALA A 106 -19.71 2.24 -5.81
CA ALA A 106 -20.76 3.07 -5.22
C ALA A 106 -21.40 2.43 -3.97
N CYS A 107 -20.58 1.84 -3.09
CA CYS A 107 -21.08 1.14 -1.89
C CYS A 107 -21.47 2.08 -0.75
N ASP A 108 -20.78 3.22 -0.62
CA ASP A 108 -21.02 4.22 0.43
C ASP A 108 -21.23 5.58 -0.25
N TYR A 109 -22.41 6.19 -0.08
CA TYR A 109 -22.72 7.49 -0.68
C TYR A 109 -23.73 8.30 0.13
N VAL A 110 -23.67 9.62 -0.04
CA VAL A 110 -24.63 10.58 0.50
C VAL A 110 -25.32 11.28 -0.66
N VAL A 111 -26.64 11.42 -0.58
CA VAL A 111 -27.44 12.18 -1.54
C VAL A 111 -28.05 13.36 -0.84
N ASN A 112 -27.84 14.56 -1.40
CA ASN A 112 -28.44 15.80 -0.94
C ASN A 112 -29.25 16.42 -2.07
N VAL A 113 -30.51 16.69 -1.82
CA VAL A 113 -31.36 17.50 -2.69
C VAL A 113 -31.29 18.95 -2.21
N LEU A 114 -30.87 19.85 -3.09
CA LEU A 114 -30.67 21.26 -2.79
C LEU A 114 -31.68 22.11 -3.55
N ASN A 115 -32.07 23.23 -2.96
CA ASN A 115 -32.83 24.27 -3.65
C ASN A 115 -31.90 25.04 -4.60
N CYS A 116 -32.34 25.31 -5.83
CA CYS A 116 -31.53 26.00 -6.84
C CYS A 116 -31.11 27.42 -6.44
N SER A 117 -31.93 28.16 -5.70
CA SER A 117 -31.73 29.58 -5.43
C SER A 117 -30.66 29.85 -4.37
N ASN A 118 -30.64 29.06 -3.31
CA ASN A 118 -29.78 29.30 -2.14
C ASN A 118 -28.83 28.13 -1.84
N SER A 119 -28.88 27.04 -2.62
CA SER A 119 -28.13 25.81 -2.38
C SER A 119 -28.32 25.21 -0.97
N SER A 120 -29.44 25.51 -0.31
CA SER A 120 -29.76 24.90 0.99
C SER A 120 -30.22 23.46 0.78
N VAL A 121 -29.80 22.56 1.66
CA VAL A 121 -30.24 21.16 1.65
C VAL A 121 -31.71 21.08 2.06
N VAL A 122 -32.56 20.64 1.14
CA VAL A 122 -34.01 20.44 1.33
C VAL A 122 -34.27 19.03 1.85
N TYR A 123 -33.53 18.05 1.34
CA TYR A 123 -33.60 16.66 1.75
C TYR A 123 -32.24 16.00 1.62
N GLY A 124 -31.94 15.04 2.48
CA GLY A 124 -30.71 14.27 2.36
C GLY A 124 -30.80 12.90 3.03
N TYR A 125 -29.99 11.96 2.56
CA TYR A 125 -29.84 10.63 3.13
C TYR A 125 -28.46 10.06 2.84
N ALA A 126 -28.05 9.10 3.65
CA ALA A 126 -26.78 8.39 3.51
C ALA A 126 -27.04 6.88 3.40
N ILE A 127 -26.37 6.24 2.44
CA ILE A 127 -26.39 4.79 2.25
C ILE A 127 -24.97 4.27 2.44
N SER A 128 -24.83 3.18 3.17
CA SER A 128 -23.57 2.50 3.41
C SER A 128 -23.64 1.04 2.98
N LYS A 129 -22.45 0.46 2.72
CA LYS A 129 -22.27 -0.98 2.56
C LYS A 129 -22.84 -1.77 3.74
N ASN A 130 -22.72 -1.21 4.95
CA ASN A 130 -23.36 -1.75 6.13
C ASN A 130 -24.73 -1.07 6.31
N THR A 131 -25.80 -1.78 5.98
CA THR A 131 -27.18 -1.26 6.02
C THR A 131 -27.62 -0.72 7.39
N LYS A 132 -26.94 -1.10 8.48
CA LYS A 132 -27.19 -0.54 9.83
C LYS A 132 -26.74 0.93 9.96
N ASP A 133 -25.84 1.37 9.10
CA ASP A 133 -25.28 2.72 9.08
C ASP A 133 -26.06 3.62 8.08
N ASP A 134 -27.11 3.10 7.44
CA ASP A 134 -27.97 3.88 6.55
C ASP A 134 -28.78 4.92 7.34
N ILE A 135 -28.77 6.16 6.86
CA ILE A 135 -29.54 7.26 7.42
C ILE A 135 -30.56 7.69 6.38
N VAL A 136 -31.79 7.21 6.51
CA VAL A 136 -32.90 7.58 5.61
C VAL A 136 -34.09 8.08 6.44
N ALA A 137 -34.48 9.33 6.23
CA ALA A 137 -35.63 9.95 6.87
C ALA A 137 -36.70 10.33 5.83
N CYS A 138 -37.91 10.66 6.31
CA CYS A 138 -38.97 11.32 5.53
C CYS A 138 -39.50 10.57 4.28
N ILE A 139 -39.36 9.24 4.21
CA ILE A 139 -39.71 8.40 3.03
C ILE A 139 -41.13 8.64 2.50
N GLY A 140 -42.09 8.96 3.36
CA GLY A 140 -43.50 9.19 2.99
C GLY A 140 -43.92 10.64 2.78
N ARG A 141 -43.00 11.62 2.76
CA ARG A 141 -43.35 13.04 2.62
C ARG A 141 -43.10 13.54 1.21
N GLU A 142 -44.17 13.88 0.49
CA GLU A 142 -44.05 14.54 -0.81
C GLU A 142 -43.46 15.95 -0.65
N GLN A 143 -42.46 16.28 -1.48
CA GLN A 143 -41.86 17.61 -1.52
C GLN A 143 -42.64 18.52 -2.47
N PRO A 144 -42.79 19.81 -2.15
CA PRO A 144 -43.50 20.74 -3.02
C PRO A 144 -42.80 20.87 -4.38
N ARG A 145 -43.53 21.29 -5.41
CA ARG A 145 -42.94 21.55 -6.72
C ARG A 145 -42.04 22.80 -6.65
N ALA A 146 -40.75 22.64 -6.93
CA ALA A 146 -39.79 23.73 -6.99
C ALA A 146 -38.55 23.34 -7.82
N CYS A 147 -37.64 24.29 -8.02
CA CYS A 147 -36.34 24.01 -8.62
C CYS A 147 -35.42 23.29 -7.63
N TYR A 148 -35.06 22.06 -7.99
CA TYR A 148 -34.17 21.20 -7.21
C TYR A 148 -32.96 20.74 -8.01
N MET A 149 -31.83 20.56 -7.31
CA MET A 149 -30.64 19.87 -7.79
C MET A 149 -30.31 18.72 -6.85
N ILE A 150 -29.76 17.63 -7.38
CA ILE A 150 -29.38 16.47 -6.58
C ILE A 150 -27.87 16.31 -6.62
N ASN A 151 -27.23 16.50 -5.47
CA ASN A 151 -25.82 16.17 -5.30
C ASN A 151 -25.68 14.74 -4.79
N VAL A 152 -24.80 13.97 -5.40
CA VAL A 152 -24.42 12.62 -4.98
C VAL A 152 -22.93 12.60 -4.69
N LYS A 153 -22.59 12.33 -3.43
CA LYS A 153 -21.22 12.28 -2.93
C LYS A 153 -20.86 10.84 -2.59
N PHE A 154 -19.86 10.30 -3.26
CA PHE A 154 -19.34 8.96 -3.00
C PHE A 154 -18.22 9.05 -1.97
N LYS A 155 -18.18 8.08 -1.06
CA LYS A 155 -17.01 7.92 -0.19
C LYS A 155 -15.83 7.51 -1.07
N PRO A 156 -14.65 8.16 -0.94
CA PRO A 156 -13.47 7.74 -1.67
C PRO A 156 -13.13 6.31 -1.23
N THR A 157 -13.35 5.35 -2.11
CA THR A 157 -12.74 4.04 -1.96
C THR A 157 -11.27 4.27 -2.26
N GLY A 158 -10.44 4.39 -1.23
CA GLY A 158 -8.99 4.43 -1.40
C GLY A 158 -8.59 3.23 -2.24
N ILE A 159 -8.30 3.48 -3.52
CA ILE A 159 -7.87 2.45 -4.46
C ILE A 159 -6.45 2.07 -4.03
N ASN A 160 -6.32 1.17 -3.06
CA ASN A 160 -5.06 0.46 -2.78
C ASN A 160 -4.57 -0.32 -4.01
N THR A 161 -5.37 -0.42 -5.08
CA THR A 161 -5.00 -0.99 -6.38
C THR A 161 -3.97 -0.15 -7.14
N ALA A 162 -3.91 1.18 -6.93
CA ALA A 162 -2.90 2.02 -7.57
C ALA A 162 -1.50 1.81 -6.95
N LYS A 163 -1.43 1.57 -5.63
CA LYS A 163 -0.16 1.25 -4.96
C LYS A 163 0.32 -0.18 -5.28
N ASN A 164 -0.61 -1.11 -5.55
CA ASN A 164 -0.28 -2.53 -5.75
C ASN A 164 0.11 -2.91 -7.19
N ARG A 165 -0.13 -2.05 -8.21
CA ARG A 165 0.36 -2.30 -9.59
C ARG A 165 1.81 -1.85 -9.80
N TYR A 166 2.26 -0.79 -9.14
CA TYR A 166 3.68 -0.42 -9.11
C TYR A 166 4.56 -1.49 -8.43
N LEU A 167 3.96 -2.35 -7.59
CA LEU A 167 4.63 -3.52 -7.00
C LEU A 167 4.75 -4.71 -7.96
N LEU A 168 3.91 -4.79 -9.01
CA LEU A 168 4.06 -5.79 -10.08
C LEU A 168 5.05 -5.35 -11.15
N GLY A 169 5.20 -4.03 -11.37
CA GLY A 169 6.24 -3.46 -12.23
C GLY A 169 7.65 -3.48 -11.65
N SER A 170 7.81 -3.69 -10.33
CA SER A 170 9.11 -3.80 -9.66
C SER A 170 9.65 -5.23 -9.57
N LEU A 171 8.79 -6.26 -9.70
CA LEU A 171 9.21 -7.66 -9.74
C LEU A 171 10.20 -7.99 -10.88
N PRO A 172 10.01 -7.51 -12.13
CA PRO A 172 10.98 -7.73 -13.20
C PRO A 172 12.30 -7.00 -12.96
N PHE A 173 12.26 -5.82 -12.33
CA PHE A 173 13.44 -5.02 -12.01
C PHE A 173 14.27 -5.67 -10.88
N LEU A 174 13.60 -6.21 -9.86
CA LEU A 174 14.22 -7.02 -8.80
C LEU A 174 14.77 -8.35 -9.33
N ALA A 175 14.07 -9.00 -10.26
CA ALA A 175 14.59 -10.20 -10.93
C ALA A 175 15.83 -9.88 -11.80
N PHE A 176 15.92 -8.67 -12.39
CA PHE A 176 17.07 -8.24 -13.17
C PHE A 176 18.29 -7.89 -12.31
N VAL A 177 18.08 -7.21 -11.17
CA VAL A 177 19.13 -6.97 -10.17
C VAL A 177 19.60 -8.30 -9.56
N GLY A 178 18.66 -9.21 -9.27
CA GLY A 178 18.94 -10.58 -8.84
C GLY A 178 19.74 -11.36 -9.88
N PHE A 179 19.41 -11.27 -11.17
CA PHE A 179 20.10 -11.98 -12.25
C PHE A 179 21.50 -11.43 -12.56
N ILE A 180 21.72 -10.11 -12.39
CA ILE A 180 23.06 -9.50 -12.49
C ILE A 180 23.96 -9.91 -11.31
N PHE A 181 23.41 -9.98 -10.09
CA PHE A 181 24.14 -10.53 -8.93
C PHE A 181 24.34 -12.05 -9.02
N TRP A 182 23.42 -12.79 -9.64
CA TRP A 182 23.50 -14.25 -9.77
C TRP A 182 24.56 -14.71 -10.78
N ARG A 183 24.90 -13.90 -11.79
CA ARG A 183 25.85 -14.31 -12.84
C ARG A 183 27.32 -14.02 -12.56
N SER A 184 27.67 -13.43 -11.42
CA SER A 184 29.06 -13.04 -11.13
C SER A 184 29.83 -13.99 -10.21
N VAL A 185 29.26 -15.13 -9.82
CA VAL A 185 30.01 -16.19 -9.15
C VAL A 185 30.08 -17.40 -10.08
N LYS A 186 31.20 -17.47 -10.82
CA LYS A 186 31.58 -18.70 -11.53
C LYS A 186 31.79 -19.81 -10.49
N PRO A 187 31.12 -20.98 -10.61
CA PRO A 187 31.49 -22.14 -9.82
C PRO A 187 32.78 -22.73 -10.40
N GLN A 188 33.88 -22.63 -9.66
CA GLN A 188 34.99 -23.57 -9.81
C GLN A 188 34.55 -24.92 -9.24
N ARG A 189 34.77 -25.98 -10.02
CA ARG A 189 34.53 -27.37 -9.63
C ARG A 189 35.41 -27.74 -8.42
N ALA A 190 34.81 -28.24 -7.35
CA ALA A 190 35.29 -29.34 -6.53
C ALA A 190 34.13 -29.91 -5.67
N LEU A 191 34.26 -31.19 -5.31
CA LEU A 191 33.29 -32.14 -4.76
C LEU A 191 32.93 -31.91 -3.25
N PRO A 192 31.97 -32.65 -2.65
CA PRO A 192 30.82 -32.08 -1.95
C PRO A 192 30.85 -32.11 -0.41
N ASN A 193 29.87 -31.36 0.12
CA ASN A 193 29.09 -31.57 1.35
C ASN A 193 29.47 -30.68 2.54
N ASP A 194 28.83 -29.51 2.64
CA ASP A 194 28.52 -28.91 3.93
C ASP A 194 27.18 -28.18 3.90
N GLN A 195 26.35 -28.45 4.90
CA GLN A 195 25.05 -27.84 5.12
C GLN A 195 25.29 -26.43 5.65
N GLY A 196 24.88 -25.42 4.87
CA GLY A 196 25.09 -24.01 5.17
C GLY A 196 24.41 -23.60 6.47
N THR A 197 25.18 -23.59 7.55
CA THR A 197 24.75 -23.06 8.85
C THR A 197 25.07 -21.57 8.87
N ARG A 198 24.11 -20.70 9.21
CA ARG A 198 24.34 -19.25 9.41
C ARG A 198 25.07 -18.99 10.73
N THR A 199 26.32 -19.45 10.80
CA THR A 199 27.20 -19.31 11.96
C THR A 199 28.16 -18.15 11.75
N PHE A 200 28.25 -17.26 12.75
CA PHE A 200 29.15 -16.11 12.77
C PHE A 200 30.14 -16.27 13.91
N THR A 201 31.40 -15.94 13.67
CA THR A 201 32.45 -15.93 14.70
C THR A 201 32.99 -14.53 14.88
N PHE A 202 32.95 -14.00 16.10
CA PHE A 202 33.53 -12.70 16.44
C PHE A 202 34.09 -12.73 17.86
N GLY A 203 35.30 -12.19 18.06
CA GLY A 203 36.01 -12.35 19.34
C GLY A 203 36.18 -13.84 19.67
N SER A 204 35.74 -14.24 20.87
CA SER A 204 35.65 -15.66 21.29
C SER A 204 34.24 -16.26 21.16
N VAL A 205 33.32 -15.54 20.51
CA VAL A 205 31.91 -15.90 20.40
C VAL A 205 31.63 -16.60 19.08
N LEU A 206 30.99 -17.77 19.15
CA LEU A 206 30.35 -18.43 18.02
C LEU A 206 28.84 -18.24 18.14
N PHE A 207 28.26 -17.54 17.16
CA PHE A 207 26.85 -17.24 17.08
C PHE A 207 26.20 -18.07 15.97
N ASP A 208 25.30 -18.99 16.34
CA ASP A 208 24.45 -19.72 15.40
C ASP A 208 23.08 -19.04 15.31
N ALA A 209 22.83 -18.37 14.19
CA ALA A 209 21.59 -17.61 13.98
C ALA A 209 20.38 -18.52 13.76
N GLU A 210 20.57 -19.74 13.25
CA GLU A 210 19.47 -20.68 13.01
C GLU A 210 19.05 -21.35 14.31
N LYS A 211 20.02 -21.78 15.12
CA LYS A 211 19.76 -22.38 16.44
C LYS A 211 19.48 -21.36 17.53
N ARG A 212 19.67 -20.06 17.25
CA ARG A 212 19.49 -18.96 18.21
C ARG A 212 20.40 -19.10 19.44
N GLN A 213 21.64 -19.49 19.21
CA GLN A 213 22.59 -19.81 20.28
C GLN A 213 23.89 -19.03 20.16
N LEU A 214 24.44 -18.64 21.30
CA LEU A 214 25.81 -18.17 21.43
C LEU A 214 26.63 -19.22 22.17
N ILE A 215 27.84 -19.48 21.69
CA ILE A 215 28.82 -20.32 22.36
C ILE A 215 30.00 -19.42 22.71
N ILE A 216 30.27 -19.25 23.99
CA ILE A 216 31.39 -18.45 24.51
C ILE A 216 32.09 -19.30 25.56
N ASN A 217 33.40 -19.57 25.39
CA ASN A 217 34.18 -20.41 26.32
C ASN A 217 33.48 -21.74 26.65
N GLU A 218 33.02 -22.46 25.61
CA GLU A 218 32.29 -23.75 25.69
C GLU A 218 30.93 -23.69 26.40
N LYS A 219 30.43 -22.50 26.78
CA LYS A 219 29.09 -22.32 27.34
C LYS A 219 28.11 -21.89 26.27
N THR A 220 27.02 -22.65 26.14
CA THR A 220 25.89 -22.31 25.26
C THR A 220 24.92 -21.38 25.98
N ILE A 221 24.56 -20.27 25.33
CA ILE A 221 23.62 -19.26 25.82
C ILE A 221 22.51 -19.11 24.78
N ASP A 222 21.27 -19.41 25.17
CA ASP A 222 20.11 -19.26 24.28
C ASP A 222 19.70 -17.79 24.10
N LEU A 223 19.26 -17.46 22.90
CA LEU A 223 18.74 -16.15 22.51
C LEU A 223 17.23 -16.22 22.20
N THR A 224 16.52 -15.16 22.59
CA THR A 224 15.15 -14.94 22.11
C THR A 224 15.16 -14.50 20.64
N GLY A 225 14.05 -14.66 19.92
CA GLY A 225 14.00 -14.29 18.49
C GLY A 225 14.42 -12.85 18.21
N THR A 226 13.97 -11.90 19.05
CA THR A 226 14.35 -10.49 18.94
C THR A 226 15.84 -10.26 19.22
N GLU A 227 16.42 -10.96 20.20
CA GLU A 227 17.86 -10.89 20.50
C GLU A 227 18.71 -11.48 19.37
N THR A 228 18.31 -12.62 18.81
CA THR A 228 18.97 -13.23 17.64
C THR A 228 18.97 -12.28 16.47
N ARG A 229 17.84 -11.64 16.17
CA ARG A 229 17.72 -10.71 15.06
C ARG A 229 18.61 -9.48 15.26
N LEU A 230 18.56 -8.89 16.46
CA LEU A 230 19.37 -7.73 16.80
C LEU A 230 20.87 -8.05 16.74
N LEU A 231 21.28 -9.21 17.27
CA LEU A 231 22.68 -9.64 17.20
C LEU A 231 23.13 -9.98 15.78
N LEU A 232 22.25 -10.56 14.95
CA LEU A 232 22.52 -10.83 13.55
C LEU A 232 22.81 -9.53 12.78
N ILE A 233 22.05 -8.47 13.03
CA ILE A 233 22.29 -7.15 12.42
C ILE A 233 23.68 -6.63 12.80
N PHE A 234 24.08 -6.77 14.07
CA PHE A 234 25.42 -6.40 14.51
C PHE A 234 26.53 -7.30 13.95
N ALA A 235 26.30 -8.60 13.85
CA ALA A 235 27.28 -9.57 13.34
C ALA A 235 27.51 -9.45 11.83
N LEU A 236 26.50 -9.00 11.07
CA LEU A 236 26.61 -8.69 9.64
C LEU A 236 27.34 -7.37 9.37
N SER A 237 27.31 -6.44 10.33
CA SER A 237 27.95 -5.12 10.25
C SER A 237 28.91 -4.89 11.45
N PRO A 238 29.94 -5.73 11.62
CA PRO A 238 30.89 -5.59 12.72
C PRO A 238 31.64 -4.27 12.62
N ASN A 239 31.88 -3.62 13.75
CA ASN A 239 32.57 -2.32 13.82
C ASN A 239 31.90 -1.16 13.05
N GLU A 240 30.65 -1.30 12.62
CA GLU A 240 29.88 -0.22 12.00
C GLU A 240 28.88 0.39 13.00
N THR A 241 28.63 1.70 12.87
CA THR A 241 27.60 2.36 13.68
C THR A 241 26.24 2.16 13.03
N ILE A 242 25.33 1.49 13.74
CA ILE A 242 23.96 1.24 13.29
C ILE A 242 23.04 2.24 13.97
N GLU A 243 22.29 2.97 13.14
CA GLU A 243 21.38 4.01 13.61
C GLU A 243 20.27 3.42 14.50
N ARG A 244 19.90 4.17 15.54
CA ARG A 244 18.82 3.76 16.44
C ARG A 244 17.54 3.49 15.66
N SER A 245 17.11 4.44 14.82
CA SER A 245 15.92 4.37 13.96
C SER A 245 15.88 3.09 13.10
N ARG A 246 17.01 2.71 12.51
CA ARG A 246 17.15 1.49 11.71
C ARG A 246 16.94 0.23 12.55
N LEU A 247 17.58 0.14 13.72
CA LEU A 247 17.37 -0.99 14.64
C LEU A 247 15.92 -1.07 15.11
N GLN A 248 15.28 0.08 15.34
CA GLN A 248 13.87 0.10 15.72
C GLN A 248 12.99 -0.45 14.59
N LYS A 249 13.16 0.10 13.39
CA LYS A 249 12.41 -0.30 12.20
C LYS A 249 12.55 -1.81 11.94
N GLU A 250 13.77 -2.32 11.93
CA GLU A 250 14.01 -3.74 11.65
C GLU A 250 13.47 -4.67 12.74
N ILE A 251 13.37 -4.24 14.00
CA ILE A 251 12.78 -5.07 15.07
C ILE A 251 11.25 -5.08 15.02
N TRP A 252 10.61 -3.94 14.73
CA TRP A 252 9.16 -3.76 14.89
C TRP A 252 8.34 -3.85 13.59
N GLU A 253 8.94 -3.86 12.40
CA GLU A 253 8.15 -3.96 11.14
C GLU A 253 7.52 -5.33 10.88
N ASP A 254 8.06 -6.42 11.43
CA ASP A 254 7.53 -7.78 11.20
C ASP A 254 6.63 -8.31 12.32
N GLU A 255 6.73 -7.75 13.52
CA GLU A 255 5.84 -8.08 14.63
C GLU A 255 4.79 -6.96 14.71
N GLY A 256 3.63 -7.17 14.06
CA GLY A 256 2.48 -6.24 14.02
C GLY A 256 1.81 -5.97 15.38
N VAL A 257 2.59 -5.90 16.46
CA VAL A 257 2.19 -5.68 17.83
C VAL A 257 2.97 -4.48 18.36
N ILE A 258 2.24 -3.45 18.77
CA ILE A 258 2.78 -2.34 19.56
C ILE A 258 3.18 -2.91 20.92
N VAL A 259 4.41 -3.42 21.04
CA VAL A 259 4.96 -3.87 22.32
C VAL A 259 5.80 -2.74 22.90
N GLY A 260 5.31 -2.13 23.98
CA GLY A 260 5.91 -1.00 24.70
C GLY A 260 7.23 -1.30 25.44
N ARG A 261 8.13 -2.13 24.88
CA ARG A 261 9.47 -2.39 25.44
C ARG A 261 10.52 -1.66 24.62
N SER A 262 11.39 -0.90 25.28
CA SER A 262 12.40 -0.08 24.61
C SER A 262 13.52 -0.92 23.98
N LEU A 263 14.06 -0.46 22.85
CA LEU A 263 15.28 -1.02 22.22
C LEU A 263 16.42 -1.17 23.24
N ASP A 264 16.53 -0.20 24.15
CA ASP A 264 17.53 -0.16 25.21
C ASP A 264 17.50 -1.40 26.12
N MET A 265 16.30 -1.94 26.40
CA MET A 265 16.15 -3.16 27.19
C MET A 265 16.78 -4.36 26.46
N PHE A 266 16.57 -4.49 25.15
CA PHE A 266 17.15 -5.59 24.36
C PHE A 266 18.66 -5.43 24.21
N ILE A 267 19.16 -4.20 23.99
CA ILE A 267 20.59 -3.91 23.99
C ILE A 267 21.22 -4.26 25.35
N SER A 268 20.56 -3.93 26.46
CA SER A 268 21.04 -4.28 27.81
C SER A 268 21.10 -5.80 28.02
N LYS A 269 20.09 -6.55 27.56
CA LYS A 269 20.11 -8.03 27.63
C LYS A 269 21.22 -8.64 26.79
N LEU A 270 21.41 -8.17 25.55
CA LEU A 270 22.49 -8.65 24.70
C LEU A 270 23.86 -8.34 25.29
N ARG A 271 24.08 -7.15 25.85
CA ARG A 271 25.31 -6.82 26.58
C ARG A 271 25.58 -7.82 27.68
N LYS A 272 24.58 -8.11 28.53
CA LYS A 272 24.72 -9.08 29.61
C LYS A 272 25.09 -10.48 29.14
N LYS A 273 24.59 -10.90 27.97
CA LYS A 273 24.94 -12.20 27.37
C LYS A 273 26.34 -12.21 26.74
N LEU A 274 26.82 -11.07 26.26
CA LEU A 274 28.14 -10.90 25.67
C LEU A 274 29.23 -10.51 26.68
N GLU A 275 28.87 -10.14 27.92
CA GLU A 275 29.80 -9.76 29.00
C GLU A 275 30.91 -10.78 29.27
N SER A 276 30.69 -12.05 28.93
CA SER A 276 31.68 -13.13 29.12
C SER A 276 32.81 -13.12 28.09
N ASP A 277 32.70 -12.33 27.02
CA ASP A 277 33.76 -12.13 26.02
C ASP A 277 34.32 -10.70 26.10
N PRO A 278 35.59 -10.50 26.50
CA PRO A 278 36.18 -9.17 26.57
C PRO A 278 36.40 -8.53 25.20
N ASN A 279 36.38 -9.34 24.14
CA ASN A 279 36.70 -8.93 22.78
C ASN A 279 35.50 -8.46 21.97
N SER A 280 34.27 -8.61 22.47
CA SER A 280 33.07 -8.15 21.80
C SER A 280 32.19 -7.33 22.73
N LYS A 281 31.94 -6.07 22.36
CA LYS A 281 31.13 -5.16 23.19
C LYS A 281 30.22 -4.30 22.33
N ILE A 282 28.96 -4.17 22.75
CA ILE A 282 28.02 -3.25 22.10
C ILE A 282 28.17 -1.87 22.76
N VAL A 283 28.71 -0.88 22.05
CA VAL A 283 28.91 0.50 22.55
C VAL A 283 27.81 1.44 22.07
N VAL A 284 27.52 2.48 22.85
CA VAL A 284 26.61 3.56 22.44
C VAL A 284 27.41 4.66 21.75
N ILE A 285 27.01 5.04 20.54
CA ILE A 285 27.53 6.20 19.83
C ILE A 285 26.53 7.34 20.00
N ARG A 286 26.88 8.32 20.86
CA ARG A 286 25.99 9.44 21.24
C ARG A 286 25.40 10.13 20.01
N GLY A 287 24.08 10.29 20.01
CA GLY A 287 23.35 10.96 18.92
C GLY A 287 23.22 10.16 17.61
N LYS A 288 23.78 8.95 17.51
CA LYS A 288 23.72 8.13 16.29
C LYS A 288 23.06 6.77 16.52
N GLY A 289 23.55 5.99 17.49
CA GLY A 289 23.03 4.64 17.72
C GLY A 289 23.99 3.74 18.46
N TYR A 290 24.17 2.51 17.97
CA TYR A 290 24.98 1.47 18.62
C TYR A 290 25.96 0.87 17.64
N LYS A 291 27.05 0.31 18.16
CA LYS A 291 28.08 -0.38 17.38
C LYS A 291 28.53 -1.63 18.15
N LEU A 292 28.66 -2.75 17.46
CA LEU A 292 29.38 -3.91 18.01
C LEU A 292 30.86 -3.70 17.71
N GLU A 293 31.63 -3.40 18.75
CA GLU A 293 33.08 -3.34 18.69
C GLU A 293 33.67 -4.72 18.91
N ILE A 294 34.47 -5.16 17.96
CA ILE A 294 35.24 -6.40 18.05
C ILE A 294 36.71 -6.00 18.07
N SER A 295 37.38 -6.25 19.18
CA SER A 295 38.84 -6.13 19.28
C SER A 295 39.48 -7.47 18.96
N SER A 296 40.33 -7.49 17.94
CA SER A 296 41.23 -8.61 17.62
C SER A 296 42.42 -8.66 18.57
#